data_AF-A0AA37JDW0-F1
#
_entry.id   AF-A0AA37JDW0-F1
#
_cell.length_a   1.000
_cell.length_b   1.000
_cell.length_c   1.000
_cell.angle_alpha   90.00
_cell.angle_beta   90.00
_cell.angle_gamma   90.00
#
_symmetry.space_group_name_H-M   'P 1'
#
loop_
_entity.id
_entity.type
_entity.pdbx_description
1 polymer ?
#
loop_
_entity_poly.entity_id
_entity_poly.type
_entity_poly.pdbx_seq_one_letter_code
_entity_poly.pdbx_strand_id
1 'polypeptide(L)'
;MKISPKALIGKNVTIKDGVIIEDNVTIGDNCYIDYNTIIRENVTLSNNCFIGANCILGELLSDFFPNHINKKHPLLIGESSTIRSGSIIYGGSTIGNHFMTGHRVTIREHSSIGNHVNVGTLSDIQGDCSIGNYVHMHSNVHIGMKTVIQNYAWIFPYVVFTNDPTPPSEVLLGATVEEFAVVCTGTVVLPGVRIGKDALIGAGTNLTKDAPERSVIVGNPGKVIGEITKIKDSAGHSTYPWRYSFKRGMPWEDSTYAEWQITQKDIEQLYKSERR
;
A
#
# COMPACT_ATOMS: atom_id res chain seq x y z
N MET A 1 18.42 -11.82 22.40
CA MET A 1 17.05 -12.04 21.91
C MET A 1 16.14 -12.16 23.13
N LYS A 2 14.91 -11.64 23.06
CA LYS A 2 13.88 -11.76 24.10
C LYS A 2 12.58 -12.21 23.45
N ILE A 3 12.12 -13.43 23.74
CA ILE A 3 10.85 -13.96 23.23
C ILE A 3 9.94 -14.24 24.41
N SER A 4 8.73 -13.67 24.38
CA SER A 4 7.71 -13.98 25.38
C SER A 4 7.29 -15.45 25.31
N PRO A 5 7.12 -16.15 26.46
CA PRO A 5 6.56 -17.49 26.49
C PRO A 5 5.07 -17.53 26.07
N LYS A 6 4.41 -16.38 25.95
CA LYS A 6 3.01 -16.28 25.45
C LYS A 6 2.95 -16.07 23.93
N ALA A 7 4.09 -15.97 23.24
CA ALA A 7 4.12 -15.89 21.79
C ALA A 7 3.91 -17.28 21.18
N LEU A 8 3.15 -17.34 20.10
CA LEU A 8 2.92 -18.55 19.32
C LEU A 8 3.84 -18.51 18.09
N ILE A 9 4.80 -19.43 18.02
CA ILE A 9 5.79 -19.50 16.95
C ILE A 9 5.57 -20.77 16.14
N GLY A 10 5.38 -20.61 14.83
CA GLY A 10 5.19 -21.69 13.87
C GLY A 10 6.45 -22.52 13.62
N LYS A 11 6.35 -23.46 12.69
CA LYS A 11 7.42 -24.36 12.29
C LYS A 11 8.41 -23.65 11.38
N ASN A 12 9.68 -24.05 11.45
CA ASN A 12 10.76 -23.55 10.59
C ASN A 12 10.93 -22.02 10.59
N VAL A 13 10.54 -21.36 11.69
CA VAL A 13 10.76 -19.92 11.84
C VAL A 13 12.23 -19.66 12.18
N THR A 14 12.86 -18.79 11.41
CA THR A 14 14.21 -18.30 11.71
C THR A 14 14.10 -16.96 12.43
N ILE A 15 14.74 -16.83 13.59
CA ILE A 15 14.76 -15.59 14.37
C ILE A 15 16.22 -15.24 14.65
N LYS A 16 16.62 -14.03 14.26
CA LYS A 16 18.02 -13.55 14.35
C LYS A 16 18.31 -12.82 15.65
N ASP A 17 19.58 -12.56 15.91
CA ASP A 17 20.02 -11.94 17.16
C ASP A 17 19.41 -10.55 17.38
N GLY A 18 19.24 -10.19 18.65
CA GLY A 18 18.66 -8.91 19.05
C GLY A 18 17.14 -8.79 18.87
N VAL A 19 16.46 -9.76 18.26
CA VAL A 19 14.99 -9.71 18.10
C VAL A 19 14.29 -9.73 19.46
N ILE A 20 13.23 -8.92 19.56
CA ILE A 20 12.30 -8.83 20.70
C ILE A 20 10.90 -9.21 20.21
N ILE A 21 10.26 -10.18 20.87
CA ILE A 21 8.88 -10.62 20.61
C ILE A 21 8.11 -10.54 21.93
N GLU A 22 7.04 -9.74 21.95
CA GLU A 22 6.20 -9.50 23.13
C GLU A 22 5.03 -10.50 23.25
N ASP A 23 4.16 -10.30 24.23
CA ASP A 23 3.01 -11.16 24.52
C ASP A 23 1.98 -11.16 23.39
N ASN A 24 1.23 -12.26 23.23
CA ASN A 24 0.13 -12.38 22.26
C ASN A 24 0.56 -12.14 20.79
N VAL A 25 1.83 -12.37 20.47
CA VAL A 25 2.33 -12.40 19.09
C VAL A 25 2.10 -13.79 18.50
N THR A 26 1.66 -13.84 17.24
CA THR A 26 1.60 -15.07 16.45
C THR A 26 2.50 -14.92 15.22
N ILE A 27 3.40 -15.89 15.01
CA ILE A 27 4.25 -15.97 13.83
C ILE A 27 3.98 -17.30 13.14
N GLY A 28 3.52 -17.25 11.88
CA GLY A 28 3.24 -18.42 11.06
C GLY A 28 4.49 -19.19 10.62
N ASP A 29 4.27 -20.29 9.91
CA ASP A 29 5.33 -21.20 9.48
C ASP A 29 6.28 -20.54 8.48
N ASN A 30 7.54 -20.98 8.47
CA ASN A 30 8.60 -20.59 7.53
C ASN A 30 8.89 -19.07 7.50
N CYS A 31 8.58 -18.33 8.56
CA CYS A 31 8.92 -16.92 8.63
C CYS A 31 10.41 -16.71 8.93
N TYR A 32 10.96 -15.59 8.46
CA TYR A 32 12.31 -15.15 8.76
C TYR A 32 12.26 -13.76 9.39
N ILE A 33 12.71 -13.65 10.64
CA ILE A 33 12.75 -12.41 11.41
C ILE A 33 14.21 -12.00 11.62
N ASP A 34 14.62 -10.94 10.92
CA ASP A 34 15.99 -10.47 10.84
C ASP A 34 16.40 -9.59 12.03
N TYR A 35 17.70 -9.30 12.14
CA TYR A 35 18.35 -8.76 13.35
C TYR A 35 17.66 -7.54 13.97
N ASN A 36 17.64 -7.49 15.31
CA ASN A 36 17.16 -6.33 16.10
C ASN A 36 15.72 -5.86 15.81
N THR A 37 14.91 -6.70 15.19
CA THR A 37 13.49 -6.40 14.95
C THR A 37 12.69 -6.52 16.25
N ILE A 38 11.75 -5.59 16.46
CA ILE A 38 10.82 -5.58 17.59
C ILE A 38 9.43 -5.93 17.05
N ILE A 39 8.83 -6.99 17.59
CA ILE A 39 7.45 -7.37 17.32
C ILE A 39 6.67 -7.20 18.63
N ARG A 40 5.85 -6.15 18.67
CA ARG A 40 5.07 -5.76 19.85
C ARG A 40 3.84 -6.64 20.04
N GLU A 41 3.18 -6.45 21.17
CA GLU A 41 1.99 -7.22 21.52
C GLU A 41 0.89 -7.17 20.44
N ASN A 42 0.16 -8.27 20.27
CA ASN A 42 -1.00 -8.39 19.37
C ASN A 42 -0.67 -8.30 17.86
N VAL A 43 0.57 -8.62 17.48
CA VAL A 43 0.95 -8.77 16.06
C VAL A 43 0.74 -10.21 15.60
N THR A 44 0.13 -10.37 14.43
CA THR A 44 0.02 -11.64 13.72
C THR A 44 0.74 -11.54 12.39
N LEU A 45 1.77 -12.38 12.21
CA LEU A 45 2.43 -12.63 10.94
C LEU A 45 1.94 -13.97 10.38
N SER A 46 1.39 -13.98 9.19
CA SER A 46 1.02 -15.21 8.50
C SER A 46 2.26 -15.93 7.94
N ASN A 47 2.06 -17.07 7.28
CA ASN A 47 3.14 -17.93 6.82
C ASN A 47 4.07 -17.26 5.80
N ASN A 48 5.31 -17.73 5.73
CA ASN A 48 6.31 -17.37 4.70
C ASN A 48 6.69 -15.88 4.68
N CYS A 49 6.53 -15.16 5.79
CA CYS A 49 6.91 -13.75 5.86
C CYS A 49 8.43 -13.56 6.06
N PHE A 50 8.99 -12.56 5.38
CA PHE A 50 10.32 -12.04 5.65
C PHE A 50 10.21 -10.66 6.30
N ILE A 51 10.78 -10.51 7.49
CA ILE A 51 10.86 -9.23 8.21
C ILE A 51 12.33 -8.85 8.33
N GLY A 52 12.73 -7.78 7.65
CA GLY A 52 14.10 -7.27 7.60
C GLY A 52 14.56 -6.62 8.89
N ALA A 53 15.88 -6.41 9.02
CA ALA A 53 16.48 -5.97 10.27
C ALA A 53 15.98 -4.60 10.76
N ASN A 54 15.95 -4.42 12.07
CA ASN A 54 15.57 -3.17 12.76
C ASN A 54 14.15 -2.69 12.42
N CYS A 55 13.24 -3.60 12.07
CA CYS A 55 11.83 -3.26 11.91
C CYS A 55 11.15 -3.15 13.28
N ILE A 56 10.06 -2.37 13.35
CA ILE A 56 9.16 -2.34 14.50
C ILE A 56 7.75 -2.61 14.03
N LEU A 57 7.17 -3.72 14.49
CA LEU A 57 5.82 -4.15 14.12
C LEU A 57 4.89 -4.05 15.33
N GLY A 58 3.66 -3.60 15.10
CA GLY A 58 2.68 -3.34 16.16
C GLY A 58 2.99 -2.06 16.93
N GLU A 59 3.60 -1.06 16.30
CA GLU A 59 4.02 0.18 16.95
C GLU A 59 2.89 0.88 17.73
N LEU A 60 3.28 1.56 18.81
CA LEU A 60 2.40 2.12 19.83
C LEU A 60 1.54 3.25 19.28
N LEU A 61 0.25 3.18 19.59
CA LEU A 61 -0.71 4.24 19.25
C LEU A 61 -0.70 5.36 20.31
N SER A 62 -1.34 6.47 19.97
CA SER A 62 -1.42 7.66 20.81
C SER A 62 -1.95 7.39 22.23
N ASP A 63 -2.78 6.37 22.40
CA ASP A 63 -3.39 6.03 23.68
C ASP A 63 -2.49 5.28 24.66
N PHE A 64 -1.29 4.88 24.22
CA PHE A 64 -0.22 4.37 25.09
C PHE A 64 0.39 5.48 25.95
N PHE A 65 0.69 6.64 25.36
CA PHE A 65 1.53 7.66 25.98
C PHE A 65 1.00 8.28 27.29
N PRO A 66 -0.32 8.45 27.51
CA PRO A 66 -0.82 9.06 28.75
C PRO A 66 -0.48 8.28 30.03
N ASN A 67 -0.34 6.95 29.96
CA ASN A 67 -0.14 6.09 31.14
C ASN A 67 0.85 4.93 30.93
N HIS A 68 1.45 4.83 29.73
CA HIS A 68 2.34 3.76 29.30
C HIS A 68 1.72 2.36 29.39
N ILE A 69 0.40 2.27 29.19
CA ILE A 69 -0.33 1.01 29.09
C ILE A 69 -0.64 0.76 27.62
N ASN A 70 -0.02 -0.27 27.04
CA ASN A 70 -0.30 -0.64 25.66
C ASN A 70 -1.69 -1.25 25.56
N LYS A 71 -2.60 -0.57 24.87
CA LYS A 71 -3.94 -1.12 24.59
C LYS A 71 -3.89 -2.07 23.41
N LYS A 72 -4.93 -2.90 23.30
CA LYS A 72 -5.01 -3.91 22.25
C LYS A 72 -5.33 -3.28 20.89
N HIS A 73 -4.30 -3.16 20.05
CA HIS A 73 -4.40 -2.68 18.67
C HIS A 73 -3.80 -3.73 17.72
N PRO A 74 -4.58 -4.74 17.30
CA PRO A 74 -4.03 -5.86 16.53
C PRO A 74 -3.45 -5.42 15.18
N LEU A 75 -2.28 -5.93 14.82
CA LEU A 75 -1.71 -5.81 13.48
C LEU A 75 -1.74 -7.17 12.80
N LEU A 76 -2.30 -7.25 11.60
CA LEU A 76 -2.27 -8.45 10.77
C LEU A 76 -1.43 -8.21 9.52
N ILE A 77 -0.46 -9.10 9.26
CA ILE A 77 0.34 -9.12 8.03
C ILE A 77 0.14 -10.46 7.32
N GLY A 78 -0.34 -10.40 6.08
CA GLY A 78 -0.68 -11.54 5.24
C GLY A 78 0.54 -12.35 4.78
N GLU A 79 0.25 -13.51 4.20
CA GLU A 79 1.24 -14.52 3.81
C GLU A 79 2.23 -14.00 2.77
N SER A 80 3.44 -14.56 2.78
CA SER A 80 4.47 -14.29 1.78
C SER A 80 4.85 -12.81 1.66
N SER A 81 4.69 -12.05 2.75
CA SER A 81 5.02 -10.63 2.79
C SER A 81 6.52 -10.43 3.04
N THR A 82 7.12 -9.44 2.37
CA THR A 82 8.52 -9.03 2.53
C THR A 82 8.59 -7.58 3.02
N ILE A 83 8.84 -7.40 4.30
CA ILE A 83 9.01 -6.08 4.91
C ILE A 83 10.50 -5.81 5.07
N ARG A 84 11.05 -4.86 4.30
CA ARG A 84 12.49 -4.54 4.33
C ARG A 84 12.87 -3.65 5.51
N SER A 85 14.17 -3.64 5.80
CA SER A 85 14.77 -3.13 7.03
C SER A 85 14.35 -1.71 7.43
N GLY A 86 14.23 -1.49 8.74
CA GLY A 86 13.92 -0.20 9.33
C GLY A 86 12.47 0.24 9.18
N SER A 87 11.58 -0.62 8.66
CA SER A 87 10.17 -0.28 8.50
C SER A 87 9.45 -0.30 9.85
N ILE A 88 8.50 0.63 10.03
CA ILE A 88 7.70 0.79 11.25
C ILE A 88 6.22 0.66 10.84
N ILE A 89 5.52 -0.31 11.42
CA ILE A 89 4.11 -0.58 11.13
C ILE A 89 3.33 -0.60 12.43
N TYR A 90 2.32 0.26 12.53
CA TYR A 90 1.50 0.46 13.73
C TYR A 90 0.49 -0.66 13.95
N GLY A 91 0.05 -0.79 15.20
CA GLY A 91 -1.13 -1.58 15.54
C GLY A 91 -2.41 -1.06 14.88
N GLY A 92 -3.44 -1.90 14.83
CA GLY A 92 -4.77 -1.55 14.30
C GLY A 92 -4.90 -1.58 12.77
N SER A 93 -3.83 -1.96 12.06
CA SER A 93 -3.82 -2.07 10.60
C SER A 93 -3.92 -3.52 10.12
N THR A 94 -4.46 -3.72 8.91
CA THR A 94 -4.52 -5.03 8.24
C THR A 94 -3.84 -4.93 6.89
N ILE A 95 -2.91 -5.84 6.64
CA ILE A 95 -2.11 -5.90 5.43
C ILE A 95 -2.28 -7.28 4.79
N GLY A 96 -2.62 -7.31 3.51
CA GLY A 96 -2.86 -8.51 2.73
C GLY A 96 -1.59 -9.32 2.40
N ASN A 97 -1.79 -10.36 1.59
CA ASN A 97 -0.73 -11.29 1.17
C ASN A 97 0.19 -10.65 0.14
N HIS A 98 1.43 -11.16 0.05
CA HIS A 98 2.45 -10.71 -0.91
C HIS A 98 2.73 -9.21 -0.80
N PHE A 99 2.61 -8.64 0.41
CA PHE A 99 2.96 -7.25 0.66
C PHE A 99 4.47 -7.06 0.61
N MET A 100 4.94 -5.99 -0.01
CA MET A 100 6.37 -5.72 -0.15
C MET A 100 6.70 -4.28 0.20
N THR A 101 7.71 -4.06 1.05
CA THR A 101 8.23 -2.72 1.33
C THR A 101 9.65 -2.51 0.81
N GLY A 102 10.01 -1.25 0.55
CA GLY A 102 11.39 -0.77 0.55
C GLY A 102 11.90 -0.53 1.97
N HIS A 103 13.02 0.16 2.11
CA HIS A 103 13.61 0.42 3.43
C HIS A 103 12.92 1.59 4.14
N ARG A 104 12.83 1.51 5.47
CA ARG A 104 12.36 2.64 6.31
C ARG A 104 10.99 3.19 5.90
N VAL A 105 10.05 2.28 5.61
CA VAL A 105 8.65 2.62 5.37
C VAL A 105 7.94 2.83 6.70
N THR A 106 7.02 3.79 6.76
CA THR A 106 6.16 4.01 7.92
C THR A 106 4.70 3.83 7.53
N ILE A 107 3.98 2.98 8.27
CA ILE A 107 2.54 2.73 8.08
C ILE A 107 1.84 2.88 9.42
N ARG A 108 1.00 3.90 9.52
CA ARG A 108 0.23 4.19 10.73
C ARG A 108 -1.03 3.34 10.85
N GLU A 109 -1.72 3.54 11.96
CA GLU A 109 -2.87 2.76 12.43
C GLU A 109 -4.09 2.82 11.50
N HIS A 110 -5.02 1.88 11.70
CA HIS A 110 -6.32 1.83 11.01
C HIS A 110 -6.27 1.83 9.48
N SER A 111 -5.15 1.41 8.91
CA SER A 111 -5.00 1.28 7.46
C SER A 111 -5.35 -0.13 7.01
N SER A 112 -6.10 -0.22 5.91
CA SER A 112 -6.40 -1.47 5.22
C SER A 112 -5.62 -1.50 3.91
N ILE A 113 -4.72 -2.49 3.76
CA ILE A 113 -3.87 -2.65 2.59
C ILE A 113 -4.13 -4.02 1.98
N GLY A 114 -4.45 -4.05 0.69
CA GLY A 114 -4.75 -5.27 -0.05
C GLY A 114 -3.54 -6.16 -0.35
N ASN A 115 -3.75 -7.12 -1.24
CA ASN A 115 -2.74 -8.09 -1.67
C ASN A 115 -1.84 -7.53 -2.77
N HIS A 116 -0.61 -8.04 -2.86
CA HIS A 116 0.37 -7.66 -3.90
C HIS A 116 0.67 -6.16 -3.95
N VAL A 117 0.62 -5.48 -2.80
CA VAL A 117 0.93 -4.06 -2.72
C VAL A 117 2.43 -3.86 -2.50
N ASN A 118 3.01 -2.93 -3.25
CA ASN A 118 4.39 -2.49 -3.11
C ASN A 118 4.45 -1.09 -2.51
N VAL A 119 5.24 -0.88 -1.45
CA VAL A 119 5.47 0.41 -0.80
C VAL A 119 6.96 0.73 -0.81
N GLY A 120 7.40 1.68 -1.63
CA GLY A 120 8.81 1.98 -1.81
C GLY A 120 9.49 2.62 -0.60
N THR A 121 10.82 2.64 -0.63
CA THR A 121 11.69 3.17 0.43
C THR A 121 11.28 4.58 0.88
N LEU A 122 11.24 4.82 2.20
CA LEU A 122 10.87 6.10 2.83
C LEU A 122 9.42 6.56 2.62
N SER A 123 8.55 5.72 2.06
CA SER A 123 7.13 6.08 1.95
C SER A 123 6.44 6.03 3.31
N ASP A 124 5.46 6.92 3.46
CA ASP A 124 4.80 7.24 4.71
C ASP A 124 3.27 7.25 4.51
N ILE A 125 2.57 6.39 5.24
CA ILE A 125 1.12 6.22 5.18
C ILE A 125 0.53 6.63 6.53
N GLN A 126 -0.23 7.72 6.57
CA GLN A 126 -0.58 8.45 7.80
C GLN A 126 -1.73 7.86 8.65
N GLY A 127 -2.36 6.77 8.20
CA GLY A 127 -3.43 6.09 8.95
C GLY A 127 -4.82 6.30 8.36
N ASP A 128 -5.79 5.48 8.76
CA ASP A 128 -7.17 5.50 8.24
C ASP A 128 -7.24 5.47 6.69
N CYS A 129 -6.27 4.80 6.05
CA CYS A 129 -6.17 4.71 4.60
C CYS A 129 -6.75 3.39 4.09
N SER A 130 -7.28 3.39 2.87
CA SER A 130 -7.72 2.18 2.19
C SER A 130 -6.95 2.02 0.89
N ILE A 131 -6.18 0.95 0.77
CA ILE A 131 -5.32 0.67 -0.37
C ILE A 131 -5.71 -0.70 -0.94
N GLY A 132 -6.10 -0.72 -2.21
CA GLY A 132 -6.53 -1.91 -2.94
C GLY A 132 -5.36 -2.85 -3.29
N ASN A 133 -5.64 -3.82 -4.14
CA ASN A 133 -4.67 -4.83 -4.56
C ASN A 133 -3.78 -4.32 -5.71
N TYR A 134 -2.57 -4.88 -5.83
CA TYR A 134 -1.64 -4.57 -6.93
C TYR A 134 -1.29 -3.08 -7.06
N VAL A 135 -1.41 -2.31 -5.97
CA VAL A 135 -0.99 -0.91 -5.93
C VAL A 135 0.53 -0.85 -5.84
N HIS A 136 1.12 0.05 -6.61
CA HIS A 136 2.56 0.26 -6.65
C HIS A 136 2.89 1.68 -6.21
N MET A 137 3.35 1.83 -4.98
CA MET A 137 3.93 3.06 -4.47
C MET A 137 5.45 2.97 -4.54
N HIS A 138 6.08 3.96 -5.16
CA HIS A 138 7.53 4.08 -5.22
C HIS A 138 8.08 4.78 -3.96
N SER A 139 9.33 5.25 -4.02
CA SER A 139 10.03 5.83 -2.88
C SER A 139 9.49 7.19 -2.44
N ASN A 140 9.46 7.42 -1.14
CA ASN A 140 9.15 8.72 -0.53
C ASN A 140 7.78 9.28 -0.97
N VAL A 141 6.80 8.40 -1.07
CA VAL A 141 5.38 8.75 -1.27
C VAL A 141 4.76 9.06 0.08
N HIS A 142 4.03 10.16 0.19
CA HIS A 142 3.25 10.50 1.37
C HIS A 142 1.75 10.30 1.08
N ILE A 143 1.12 9.39 1.82
CA ILE A 143 -0.32 9.13 1.77
C ILE A 143 -0.97 9.77 2.99
N GLY A 144 -1.63 10.92 2.79
CA GLY A 144 -2.39 11.60 3.83
C GLY A 144 -3.57 10.77 4.33
N MET A 145 -3.91 10.94 5.60
CA MET A 145 -5.00 10.22 6.28
C MET A 145 -6.31 10.29 5.49
N LYS A 146 -7.11 9.20 5.51
CA LYS A 146 -8.37 9.02 4.76
C LYS A 146 -8.22 8.86 3.25
N THR A 147 -7.01 8.81 2.70
CA THR A 147 -6.82 8.57 1.26
C THR A 147 -7.27 7.15 0.89
N VAL A 148 -7.99 7.04 -0.23
CA VAL A 148 -8.44 5.78 -0.82
C VAL A 148 -7.70 5.58 -2.14
N ILE A 149 -7.01 4.45 -2.30
CA ILE A 149 -6.31 4.07 -3.52
C ILE A 149 -6.87 2.72 -3.98
N GLN A 150 -7.47 2.70 -5.16
CA GLN A 150 -8.06 1.49 -5.75
C GLN A 150 -7.00 0.63 -6.47
N ASN A 151 -7.44 -0.53 -6.95
CA ASN A 151 -6.55 -1.56 -7.49
C ASN A 151 -5.69 -1.04 -8.65
N TYR A 152 -4.47 -1.58 -8.76
CA TYR A 152 -3.56 -1.34 -9.89
C TYR A 152 -3.07 0.11 -10.04
N ALA A 153 -3.35 1.01 -9.10
CA ALA A 153 -2.84 2.37 -9.18
C ALA A 153 -1.31 2.41 -9.04
N TRP A 154 -0.68 3.34 -9.76
CA TRP A 154 0.77 3.61 -9.67
C TRP A 154 1.01 5.00 -9.09
N ILE A 155 1.76 5.05 -7.99
CA ILE A 155 2.16 6.28 -7.32
C ILE A 155 3.68 6.38 -7.35
N PHE A 156 4.21 7.27 -8.18
CA PHE A 156 5.64 7.44 -8.40
C PHE A 156 6.32 8.24 -7.28
N PRO A 157 7.67 8.34 -7.27
CA PRO A 157 8.37 8.96 -6.15
C PRO A 157 7.93 10.38 -5.79
N TYR A 158 8.03 10.76 -4.52
CA TYR A 158 7.75 12.14 -4.06
C TYR A 158 6.32 12.64 -4.30
N VAL A 159 5.36 11.76 -4.55
CA VAL A 159 3.95 12.14 -4.59
C VAL A 159 3.45 12.39 -3.18
N VAL A 160 2.69 13.48 -3.00
CA VAL A 160 2.12 13.87 -1.72
C VAL A 160 0.61 14.00 -1.86
N PHE A 161 -0.13 13.19 -1.11
CA PHE A 161 -1.57 13.35 -0.93
C PHE A 161 -1.84 14.13 0.35
N THR A 162 -2.50 15.27 0.22
CA THR A 162 -2.92 16.11 1.35
C THR A 162 -4.36 15.81 1.74
N ASN A 163 -4.78 16.26 2.92
CA ASN A 163 -6.11 15.95 3.46
C ASN A 163 -6.82 17.11 4.17
N ASP A 164 -6.15 18.22 4.49
CA ASP A 164 -6.79 19.38 5.14
C ASP A 164 -7.05 20.50 4.11
N PRO A 165 -8.32 20.75 3.71
CA PRO A 165 -8.67 21.73 2.67
C PRO A 165 -8.42 23.18 3.08
N THR A 166 -8.41 23.48 4.38
CA THR A 166 -8.21 24.83 4.92
C THR A 166 -7.34 24.78 6.18
N PRO A 167 -6.04 24.48 6.05
CA PRO A 167 -5.23 24.11 7.20
C PRO A 167 -4.87 25.29 8.12
N PRO A 168 -4.81 25.06 9.45
CA PRO A 168 -5.23 23.84 10.16
C PRO A 168 -6.75 23.78 10.37
N SER A 169 -7.37 22.61 10.18
CA SER A 169 -8.80 22.37 10.45
C SER A 169 -9.11 20.94 10.93
N GLU A 170 -10.29 20.77 11.55
CA GLU A 170 -10.82 19.46 11.97
C GLU A 170 -11.41 18.65 10.80
N VAL A 171 -11.61 19.29 9.65
CA VAL A 171 -12.27 18.67 8.48
C VAL A 171 -11.20 18.08 7.58
N LEU A 172 -11.03 16.75 7.64
CA LEU A 172 -10.11 16.04 6.76
C LEU A 172 -10.83 15.34 5.62
N LEU A 173 -10.40 15.63 4.39
CA LEU A 173 -10.85 15.07 3.12
C LEU A 173 -9.68 14.35 2.42
N GLY A 174 -9.64 13.02 2.54
CA GLY A 174 -8.66 12.22 1.79
C GLY A 174 -8.95 12.19 0.29
N ALA A 175 -7.91 12.07 -0.51
CA ALA A 175 -8.04 11.91 -1.96
C ALA A 175 -8.58 10.51 -2.31
N THR A 176 -9.15 10.36 -3.51
CA THR A 176 -9.52 9.05 -4.08
C THR A 176 -8.75 8.83 -5.38
N VAL A 177 -8.00 7.74 -5.47
CA VAL A 177 -7.30 7.31 -6.68
C VAL A 177 -7.99 6.07 -7.22
N GLU A 178 -8.56 6.15 -8.42
CA GLU A 178 -9.30 5.04 -9.02
C GLU A 178 -8.41 4.04 -9.75
N GLU A 179 -9.02 2.92 -10.15
CA GLU A 179 -8.29 1.81 -10.76
C GLU A 179 -7.41 2.24 -11.93
N PHE A 180 -6.21 1.66 -12.01
CA PHE A 180 -5.24 1.88 -13.09
C PHE A 180 -4.75 3.34 -13.23
N ALA A 181 -5.18 4.29 -12.40
CA ALA A 181 -4.68 5.64 -12.45
C ALA A 181 -3.18 5.69 -12.12
N VAL A 182 -2.49 6.65 -12.74
CA VAL A 182 -1.04 6.82 -12.60
C VAL A 182 -0.75 8.24 -12.13
N VAL A 183 -0.04 8.38 -11.02
CA VAL A 183 0.37 9.66 -10.44
C VAL A 183 1.88 9.76 -10.50
N CYS A 184 2.40 10.57 -11.42
CA CYS A 184 3.82 10.71 -11.67
C CYS A 184 4.55 11.54 -10.59
N THR A 185 5.87 11.40 -10.59
CA THR A 185 6.80 11.93 -9.58
C THR A 185 6.56 13.39 -9.20
N GLY A 186 6.66 13.70 -7.91
CA GLY A 186 6.62 15.07 -7.40
C GLY A 186 5.25 15.75 -7.50
N THR A 187 4.18 14.99 -7.74
CA THR A 187 2.82 15.52 -7.77
C THR A 187 2.33 15.79 -6.35
N VAL A 188 1.66 16.93 -6.16
CA VAL A 188 0.89 17.23 -4.95
C VAL A 188 -0.60 17.14 -5.29
N VAL A 189 -1.35 16.36 -4.52
CA VAL A 189 -2.79 16.18 -4.67
C VAL A 189 -3.50 16.90 -3.53
N LEU A 190 -4.35 17.87 -3.88
CA LEU A 190 -5.13 18.63 -2.91
C LEU A 190 -6.22 17.77 -2.24
N PRO A 191 -6.72 18.21 -1.06
CA PRO A 191 -7.69 17.45 -0.28
C PRO A 191 -8.98 17.17 -1.03
N GLY A 192 -9.51 15.96 -0.86
CA GLY A 192 -10.77 15.52 -1.46
C GLY A 192 -10.76 15.30 -2.98
N VAL A 193 -9.63 15.52 -3.66
CA VAL A 193 -9.53 15.35 -5.11
C VAL A 193 -9.71 13.87 -5.50
N ARG A 194 -10.52 13.64 -6.52
CA ARG A 194 -10.69 12.33 -7.17
C ARG A 194 -9.85 12.25 -8.45
N ILE A 195 -9.02 11.21 -8.55
CA ILE A 195 -8.25 10.86 -9.73
C ILE A 195 -8.96 9.70 -10.43
N GLY A 196 -9.60 9.99 -11.55
CA GLY A 196 -10.44 9.04 -12.28
C GLY A 196 -9.67 7.85 -12.85
N LYS A 197 -10.41 6.77 -13.13
CA LYS A 197 -9.88 5.54 -13.72
C LYS A 197 -8.99 5.84 -14.94
N ASP A 198 -7.88 5.14 -15.08
CA ASP A 198 -6.96 5.31 -16.21
C ASP A 198 -6.47 6.77 -16.41
N ALA A 199 -6.60 7.68 -15.45
CA ALA A 199 -6.05 9.03 -15.56
C ALA A 199 -4.52 9.00 -15.37
N LEU A 200 -3.83 9.91 -16.05
CA LEU A 200 -2.40 10.15 -15.90
C LEU A 200 -2.16 11.55 -15.38
N ILE A 201 -1.66 11.66 -14.16
CA ILE A 201 -1.16 12.91 -13.60
C ILE A 201 0.33 12.99 -13.90
N GLY A 202 0.73 13.91 -14.76
CA GLY A 202 2.13 14.09 -15.15
C GLY A 202 2.98 14.64 -14.01
N ALA A 203 4.30 14.51 -14.16
CA ALA A 203 5.26 14.83 -13.11
C ALA A 203 5.19 16.31 -12.67
N GLY A 204 5.37 16.55 -11.36
CA GLY A 204 5.40 17.89 -10.78
C GLY A 204 4.06 18.63 -10.77
N THR A 205 2.94 17.92 -10.97
CA THR A 205 1.61 18.54 -11.06
C THR A 205 1.11 18.96 -9.68
N ASN A 206 0.51 20.14 -9.58
CA ASN A 206 -0.29 20.53 -8.41
C ASN A 206 -1.77 20.32 -8.74
N LEU A 207 -2.33 19.19 -8.33
CA LEU A 207 -3.66 18.76 -8.71
C LEU A 207 -4.70 19.35 -7.76
N THR A 208 -5.43 20.35 -8.25
CA THR A 208 -6.37 21.14 -7.44
C THR A 208 -7.85 20.81 -7.68
N LYS A 209 -8.14 19.96 -8.66
CA LYS A 209 -9.49 19.56 -9.07
C LYS A 209 -9.46 18.09 -9.48
N ASP A 210 -10.63 17.47 -9.50
CA ASP A 210 -10.79 16.10 -9.98
C ASP A 210 -10.21 15.92 -11.38
N ALA A 211 -9.49 14.81 -11.56
CA ALA A 211 -8.99 14.37 -12.85
C ALA A 211 -10.02 13.43 -13.48
N PRO A 212 -10.59 13.76 -14.65
CA PRO A 212 -11.52 12.87 -15.35
C PRO A 212 -10.89 11.52 -15.71
N GLU A 213 -11.73 10.50 -15.88
CA GLU A 213 -11.28 9.20 -16.41
C GLU A 213 -10.51 9.38 -17.73
N ARG A 214 -9.43 8.61 -17.90
CA ARG A 214 -8.60 8.56 -19.13
C ARG A 214 -8.00 9.90 -19.56
N SER A 215 -7.94 10.88 -18.67
CA SER A 215 -7.38 12.19 -18.97
C SER A 215 -5.90 12.29 -18.59
N VAL A 216 -5.19 13.21 -19.25
CA VAL A 216 -3.81 13.58 -18.94
C VAL A 216 -3.81 14.97 -18.33
N ILE A 217 -3.29 15.11 -17.11
CA ILE A 217 -3.22 16.38 -16.38
C ILE A 217 -1.76 16.74 -16.14
N VAL A 218 -1.39 18.00 -16.40
CA VAL A 218 -0.07 18.55 -16.10
C VAL A 218 -0.14 19.97 -15.54
N GLY A 219 0.92 20.37 -14.81
CA GLY A 219 1.19 21.77 -14.49
C GLY A 219 0.75 22.22 -13.09
N ASN A 220 0.86 23.52 -12.85
CA ASN A 220 0.51 24.16 -11.58
C ASN A 220 -0.26 25.48 -11.85
N PRO A 221 -1.58 25.53 -11.60
CA PRO A 221 -2.44 24.40 -11.22
C PRO A 221 -2.55 23.38 -12.38
N GLY A 222 -2.81 22.12 -12.03
CA GLY A 222 -2.99 21.03 -12.99
C GLY A 222 -4.14 21.31 -13.96
N LYS A 223 -3.89 21.14 -15.26
CA LYS A 223 -4.90 21.27 -16.32
C LYS A 223 -4.91 20.04 -17.21
N VAL A 224 -6.10 19.64 -17.63
CA VAL A 224 -6.28 18.58 -18.63
C VAL A 224 -5.68 19.05 -19.96
N ILE A 225 -4.78 18.26 -20.52
CA ILE A 225 -4.15 18.52 -21.83
C ILE A 225 -4.63 17.56 -22.93
N GLY A 226 -5.37 16.51 -22.57
CA GLY A 226 -5.98 15.60 -23.53
C GLY A 226 -6.28 14.21 -22.98
N GLU A 227 -6.60 13.31 -23.90
CA GLU A 227 -6.85 11.89 -23.65
C GLU A 227 -5.55 11.10 -23.53
N ILE A 228 -5.52 10.14 -22.61
CA ILE A 228 -4.34 9.32 -22.33
C ILE A 228 -3.95 8.42 -23.52
N THR A 229 -4.89 8.06 -24.38
CA THR A 229 -4.66 7.25 -25.59
C THR A 229 -3.83 7.96 -26.66
N LYS A 230 -3.65 9.28 -26.54
CA LYS A 230 -2.79 10.07 -27.42
C LYS A 230 -1.31 9.95 -27.07
N ILE A 231 -0.97 9.43 -25.88
CA ILE A 231 0.42 9.22 -25.47
C ILE A 231 0.99 8.01 -26.21
N LYS A 232 2.16 8.23 -26.81
CA LYS A 232 2.92 7.23 -27.56
C LYS A 232 4.30 7.05 -26.96
N ASP A 233 4.85 5.85 -27.09
CA ASP A 233 6.26 5.60 -26.82
C ASP A 233 7.16 6.19 -27.94
N SER A 234 8.48 6.05 -27.79
CA SER A 234 9.45 6.53 -28.78
C SER A 234 9.35 5.81 -30.14
N ALA A 235 8.70 4.65 -30.20
CA ALA A 235 8.45 3.89 -31.42
C ALA A 235 7.05 4.19 -32.02
N GLY A 236 6.26 5.07 -31.40
CA GLY A 236 4.94 5.45 -31.87
C GLY A 236 3.80 4.53 -31.43
N HIS A 237 4.04 3.53 -30.58
CA HIS A 237 3.00 2.63 -30.07
C HIS A 237 2.16 3.28 -28.98
N SER A 238 0.90 2.87 -28.86
CA SER A 238 0.02 3.34 -27.78
C SER A 238 0.47 2.73 -26.45
N THR A 239 0.73 3.58 -25.46
CA THR A 239 1.14 3.10 -24.13
C THR A 239 -0.02 2.93 -23.16
N TYR A 240 -1.16 3.60 -23.40
CA TYR A 240 -2.32 3.54 -22.50
C TYR A 240 -3.60 3.08 -23.22
N PRO A 241 -4.51 2.39 -22.51
CA PRO A 241 -4.43 1.98 -21.09
C PRO A 241 -3.29 1.00 -20.79
N TRP A 242 -2.51 1.25 -19.74
CA TRP A 242 -1.18 0.63 -19.57
C TRP A 242 -1.22 -0.89 -19.36
N ARG A 243 -2.34 -1.42 -18.86
CA ARG A 243 -2.58 -2.87 -18.71
C ARG A 243 -2.44 -3.67 -20.01
N TYR A 244 -2.56 -3.03 -21.18
CA TYR A 244 -2.37 -3.70 -22.48
C TYR A 244 -0.94 -3.61 -23.01
N SER A 245 -0.09 -2.77 -22.42
CA SER A 245 1.29 -2.54 -22.84
C SER A 245 2.32 -2.95 -21.77
N PHE A 246 1.88 -3.20 -20.53
CA PHE A 246 2.71 -3.58 -19.40
C PHE A 246 2.03 -4.67 -18.56
N LYS A 247 2.81 -5.68 -18.15
CA LYS A 247 2.30 -6.85 -17.43
C LYS A 247 3.19 -7.38 -16.28
N ARG A 248 4.39 -6.83 -16.11
CA ARG A 248 5.34 -7.36 -15.11
C ARG A 248 4.80 -7.16 -13.70
N GLY A 249 4.76 -8.23 -12.90
CA GLY A 249 4.23 -8.21 -11.53
C GLY A 249 2.71 -8.01 -11.45
N MET A 250 1.99 -8.15 -12.56
CA MET A 250 0.53 -8.06 -12.63
C MET A 250 -0.08 -9.46 -12.67
N PRO A 251 -1.36 -9.65 -12.30
CA PRO A 251 -1.98 -10.97 -12.32
C PRO A 251 -2.16 -11.54 -13.76
N TRP A 252 -1.87 -10.74 -14.79
CA TRP A 252 -1.84 -11.14 -16.20
C TRP A 252 -0.41 -11.23 -16.77
N GLU A 253 0.62 -11.38 -15.94
CA GLU A 253 2.03 -11.45 -16.40
C GLU A 253 2.26 -12.61 -17.39
N ASP A 254 1.64 -13.76 -17.15
CA ASP A 254 1.78 -14.98 -17.97
C ASP A 254 0.77 -15.05 -19.14
N SER A 255 -0.06 -14.03 -19.32
CA SER A 255 -1.08 -13.94 -20.38
C SER A 255 -1.21 -12.52 -20.92
N THR A 256 -2.31 -12.21 -21.59
CA THR A 256 -2.76 -10.85 -21.86
C THR A 256 -3.81 -10.41 -20.84
N TYR A 257 -3.94 -9.10 -20.62
CA TYR A 257 -5.03 -8.58 -19.78
C TYR A 257 -6.42 -9.02 -20.27
N ALA A 258 -6.62 -9.12 -21.58
CA ALA A 258 -7.89 -9.53 -22.17
C ALA A 258 -8.24 -10.99 -21.81
N GLU A 259 -7.28 -11.91 -21.95
CA GLU A 259 -7.46 -13.32 -21.57
C GLU A 259 -7.70 -13.46 -20.07
N TRP A 260 -6.88 -12.79 -19.25
CA TRP A 260 -7.04 -12.79 -17.80
C TRP A 260 -8.42 -12.28 -17.35
N GLN A 261 -8.91 -11.20 -17.96
CA GLN A 261 -10.21 -10.62 -17.63
C GLN A 261 -11.38 -11.56 -17.95
N ILE A 262 -11.27 -12.37 -19.01
CA ILE A 262 -12.27 -13.40 -19.32
C ILE A 262 -12.27 -14.45 -18.21
N THR A 263 -11.10 -14.96 -17.82
CA THR A 263 -10.97 -15.95 -16.74
C THR A 263 -11.59 -15.45 -15.42
N GLN A 264 -11.39 -14.18 -15.05
CA GLN A 264 -11.98 -13.62 -13.83
C GLN A 264 -13.52 -13.61 -13.88
N LYS A 265 -14.11 -13.26 -15.03
CA LYS A 265 -15.57 -13.27 -15.19
C LYS A 265 -16.16 -14.67 -15.08
N ASP A 266 -15.48 -15.66 -15.63
CA ASP A 266 -15.92 -17.06 -15.57
C ASP A 266 -15.92 -17.56 -14.12
N ILE A 267 -14.87 -17.24 -13.35
CA ILE A 267 -14.77 -17.55 -11.92
C ILE A 267 -15.92 -16.90 -11.13
N GLU A 268 -16.19 -15.61 -11.35
CA GLU A 268 -17.29 -14.91 -10.67
C GLU A 268 -18.66 -15.50 -10.99
N GLN A 269 -18.86 -15.97 -12.23
CA GLN A 269 -20.10 -16.64 -12.63
C GLN A 269 -20.26 -18.00 -11.96
N LEU A 270 -19.20 -18.80 -11.87
CA LEU A 270 -19.20 -20.08 -11.17
C LEU A 270 -19.59 -19.91 -9.70
N TYR A 271 -18.97 -18.97 -8.98
CA TYR A 271 -19.32 -18.68 -7.58
C TYR A 271 -20.77 -18.20 -7.38
N LYS A 272 -21.33 -17.48 -8.36
CA LYS A 272 -22.75 -17.07 -8.32
C LYS A 272 -23.70 -18.24 -8.58
N SER A 273 -23.27 -19.25 -9.34
CA SER A 273 -24.06 -20.45 -9.62
C SER A 273 -24.06 -21.47 -8.46
N GLU A 274 -22.96 -21.58 -7.72
CA GLU A 274 -22.84 -22.48 -6.56
C GLU A 274 -23.53 -21.94 -5.29
N ARG A 275 -23.90 -20.65 -5.27
CA ARG A 275 -24.65 -20.02 -4.18
C ARG A 275 -26.18 -19.99 -4.41
N ARG A 276 -26.68 -20.68 -5.44
CA ARG A 276 -28.11 -20.92 -5.69
C ARG A 276 -28.46 -22.37 -5.41
#